data_AF-F2LCI1-F1
#
_entry.id   AF-F2LCI1-F1
#
_cell.length_a   1.000
_cell.length_b   1.000
_cell.length_c   1.000
_cell.angle_alpha   90.00
_cell.angle_beta   90.00
_cell.angle_gamma   90.00
#
_symmetry.space_group_name_H-M   'P 1'
#
loop_
_entity.id
_entity.type
_entity.pdbx_description
1 polymer ?
#
loop_
_entity_poly.entity_id
_entity_poly.type
_entity_poly.pdbx_seq_one_letter_code
_entity_poly.pdbx_strand_id
1 'polypeptide(L)'
;MIDLKERAGIAMSVRGQFTEPIADPKVTLGALAFANDLGRMLVRIKAAQQAKPETIRRATLLLAQMMRTSGRFKRGKFSGLKRDERREQRAGGVVERVQVDVIERFALRLIDEWVNDQCMTCDGRGVFRRVPDQPVATVRCLVCAGRGKICVAEERIPFFHGRNGPLVFREHEGCSVCGGMGRVMMAPAASVKGRHICSDCGGTGKRPIDDAARAQALGVTLKEYRRNWSWRFHDMLGLLDAVDGSVSDTMRRQLRE
;
A
#
# COMPACT_ATOMS: atom_id res chain seq x y z
N MET A 1 -22.18 10.29 2.91
CA MET A 1 -22.34 10.17 4.36
C MET A 1 -20.94 10.35 4.94
N ILE A 2 -20.68 11.48 5.60
CA ILE A 2 -19.36 11.78 6.18
C ILE A 2 -19.04 10.70 7.21
N ASP A 3 -17.87 10.10 7.13
CA ASP A 3 -17.43 9.07 8.08
C ASP A 3 -17.44 9.66 9.50
N LEU A 4 -17.88 8.90 10.50
CA LEU A 4 -17.96 9.39 11.88
C LEU A 4 -16.58 9.82 12.40
N LYS A 5 -15.53 9.21 11.86
CA LYS A 5 -14.13 9.54 12.14
C LYS A 5 -13.71 10.86 11.52
N GLU A 6 -14.18 11.12 10.31
CA GLU A 6 -13.98 12.40 9.62
C GLU A 6 -14.72 13.52 10.37
N ARG A 7 -15.96 13.27 10.83
CA ARG A 7 -16.68 14.19 11.73
C ARG A 7 -15.96 14.42 13.05
N ALA A 8 -15.48 13.37 13.71
CA ALA A 8 -14.73 13.46 14.96
C ALA A 8 -13.44 14.25 14.76
N GLY A 9 -12.74 14.00 13.65
CA GLY A 9 -11.63 14.81 13.17
C GLY A 9 -12.06 16.26 13.10
N ILE A 10 -12.98 16.62 12.23
CA ILE A 10 -13.32 18.02 12.01
C ILE A 10 -13.81 18.72 13.29
N ALA A 11 -14.53 18.02 14.18
CA ALA A 11 -14.91 18.52 15.51
C ALA A 11 -13.70 18.81 16.43
N MET A 12 -12.58 18.10 16.28
CA MET A 12 -11.34 18.30 17.02
C MET A 12 -10.41 19.38 16.41
N SER A 13 -10.64 19.82 15.16
CA SER A 13 -9.85 20.88 14.50
C SER A 13 -10.56 22.23 14.52
N VAL A 14 -9.91 23.23 15.10
CA VAL A 14 -10.41 24.61 15.17
C VAL A 14 -10.70 25.17 13.77
N ARG A 15 -9.84 24.91 12.77
CA ARG A 15 -10.07 25.37 11.39
C ARG A 15 -11.22 24.64 10.71
N GLY A 16 -11.40 23.36 11.01
CA GLY A 16 -12.42 22.52 10.40
C GLY A 16 -13.84 22.87 10.86
N GLN A 17 -14.00 23.30 12.12
CA GLN A 17 -15.26 23.78 12.68
C GLN A 17 -15.84 25.01 11.93
N PHE A 18 -15.01 25.79 11.24
CA PHE A 18 -15.45 26.97 10.49
C PHE A 18 -15.79 26.68 9.02
N THR A 19 -15.31 25.56 8.45
CA THR A 19 -15.42 25.29 7.01
C THR A 19 -16.54 24.31 6.65
N GLU A 20 -16.92 23.40 7.56
CA GLU A 20 -17.97 22.41 7.28
C GLU A 20 -19.15 22.50 8.28
N PRO A 21 -20.40 22.53 7.80
CA PRO A 21 -21.58 22.44 8.65
C PRO A 21 -21.73 20.99 9.14
N ILE A 22 -21.14 20.69 10.29
CA ILE A 22 -21.22 19.37 10.94
C ILE A 22 -22.20 19.45 12.11
N ALA A 23 -22.73 18.29 12.53
CA ALA A 23 -23.40 18.14 13.82
C ALA A 23 -22.56 18.73 14.96
N ASP A 24 -23.21 19.23 16.01
CA ASP A 24 -22.59 19.98 17.10
C ASP A 24 -21.24 19.35 17.55
N PRO A 25 -20.10 20.05 17.35
CA PRO A 25 -18.79 19.56 17.73
C PRO A 25 -18.71 19.11 19.18
N LYS A 26 -19.48 19.75 20.09
CA LYS A 26 -19.50 19.38 21.52
C LYS A 26 -20.09 17.99 21.75
N VAL A 27 -21.15 17.65 21.04
CA VAL A 27 -21.80 16.34 21.14
C VAL A 27 -20.89 15.25 20.57
N THR A 28 -20.22 15.52 19.45
CA THR A 28 -19.30 14.58 18.82
C THR A 28 -18.06 14.29 19.68
N LEU A 29 -17.53 15.32 20.36
CA LEU A 29 -16.43 15.18 21.32
C LEU A 29 -16.89 14.51 22.62
N GLY A 30 -18.10 14.80 23.10
CA GLY A 30 -18.72 14.13 24.24
C GLY A 30 -18.88 12.63 24.01
N ALA A 31 -19.39 12.25 22.83
CA ALA A 31 -19.53 10.85 22.41
C ALA A 31 -18.18 10.12 22.35
N LEU A 32 -17.12 10.78 21.84
CA LEU A 32 -15.77 10.22 21.84
C LEU A 32 -15.21 10.07 23.26
N ALA A 33 -15.60 10.90 24.22
CA ALA A 33 -15.10 10.82 25.59
C ALA A 33 -15.49 9.51 26.29
N PHE A 34 -16.58 8.85 25.89
CA PHE A 34 -17.02 7.56 26.43
C PHE A 34 -16.27 6.34 25.89
N ALA A 35 -15.40 6.52 24.90
CA ALA A 35 -14.56 5.45 24.39
C ALA A 35 -13.36 5.14 25.31
N ASN A 36 -12.91 3.88 25.28
CA ASN A 36 -11.68 3.44 25.97
C ASN A 36 -10.47 4.32 25.56
N ASP A 37 -9.52 4.54 26.48
CA ASP A 37 -8.33 5.39 26.26
C ASP A 37 -7.55 5.08 24.98
N LEU A 38 -7.36 3.79 24.69
CA LEU A 38 -6.71 3.33 23.47
C LEU A 38 -7.54 3.70 22.23
N GLY A 39 -8.84 3.42 22.26
CA GLY A 39 -9.76 3.74 21.17
C GLY A 39 -9.82 5.24 20.85
N ARG A 40 -9.86 6.10 21.88
CA ARG A 40 -9.80 7.56 21.72
C ARG A 40 -8.53 8.01 21.03
N MET A 41 -7.38 7.45 21.42
CA MET A 41 -6.10 7.76 20.78
C MET A 41 -6.03 7.26 19.33
N LEU A 42 -6.51 6.05 19.05
CA LEU A 42 -6.52 5.49 17.70
C LEU A 42 -7.36 6.34 16.74
N VAL A 43 -8.54 6.80 17.16
CA VAL A 43 -9.36 7.72 16.35
C VAL A 43 -8.63 9.03 16.07
N ARG A 44 -7.95 9.61 17.06
CA ARG A 44 -7.16 10.85 16.88
C ARG A 44 -5.99 10.67 15.93
N ILE A 45 -5.34 9.51 15.96
CA ILE A 45 -4.23 9.18 15.07
C ILE A 45 -4.76 8.97 13.63
N LYS A 46 -5.82 8.18 13.46
CA LYS A 46 -6.40 7.85 12.14
C LYS A 46 -7.08 9.05 11.46
N ALA A 47 -7.68 9.96 12.23
CA ALA A 47 -8.23 11.22 11.72
C ALA A 47 -7.15 12.27 11.36
N ALA A 48 -5.86 11.89 11.36
CA ALA A 48 -4.71 12.70 10.94
C ALA A 48 -4.47 14.02 11.70
N GLN A 49 -5.11 14.24 12.85
CA GLN A 49 -4.96 15.51 13.60
C GLN A 49 -3.86 15.50 14.65
N GLN A 50 -3.51 14.33 15.18
CA GLN A 50 -2.49 14.19 16.22
C GLN A 50 -1.56 13.00 15.99
N ALA A 51 -1.11 12.77 14.74
CA ALA A 51 0.00 11.87 14.44
C ALA A 51 1.37 12.44 14.89
N LYS A 52 1.41 13.09 16.06
CA LYS A 52 2.66 13.52 16.68
C LYS A 52 3.38 12.28 17.25
N PRO A 53 4.72 12.26 17.25
CA PRO A 53 5.49 11.14 17.80
C PRO A 53 5.10 10.78 19.24
N GLU A 54 4.75 11.78 20.06
CA GLU A 54 4.33 11.60 21.45
C GLU A 54 3.00 10.84 21.58
N THR A 55 2.01 11.15 20.74
CA THR A 55 0.70 10.48 20.75
C THR A 55 0.85 9.03 20.32
N ILE A 56 1.66 8.77 19.28
CA ILE A 56 1.97 7.42 18.80
C ILE A 56 2.69 6.63 19.90
N ARG A 57 3.66 7.24 20.59
CA ARG A 57 4.36 6.63 21.73
C ARG A 57 3.40 6.29 22.87
N ARG A 58 2.48 7.20 23.22
CA ARG A 58 1.49 6.94 24.27
C ARG A 58 0.53 5.80 23.90
N ALA A 59 0.02 5.78 22.66
CA ALA A 59 -0.81 4.70 22.15
C ALA A 59 -0.05 3.36 22.15
N THR A 60 1.24 3.38 21.76
CA THR A 60 2.14 2.23 21.80
C THR A 60 2.27 1.67 23.21
N LEU A 61 2.48 2.53 24.21
CA LEU A 61 2.61 2.12 25.61
C LEU A 61 1.31 1.51 26.15
N LEU A 62 0.15 2.10 25.85
CA LEU A 62 -1.14 1.54 26.24
C LEU A 62 -1.42 0.19 25.58
N LEU A 63 -1.10 0.07 24.29
CA LEU A 63 -1.23 -1.19 23.56
C LEU A 63 -0.30 -2.26 24.14
N ALA A 64 0.96 -1.91 24.41
CA ALA A 64 1.94 -2.81 25.03
C ALA A 64 1.50 -3.22 26.44
N GLN A 65 0.94 -2.31 27.23
CA GLN A 65 0.38 -2.64 28.55
C GLN A 65 -0.78 -3.62 28.43
N MET A 66 -1.73 -3.37 27.53
CA MET A 66 -2.86 -4.27 27.26
C MET A 66 -2.38 -5.66 26.80
N MET A 67 -1.37 -5.71 25.94
CA MET A 67 -0.77 -6.98 25.50
C MET A 67 -0.15 -7.75 26.67
N ARG A 68 0.53 -7.04 27.59
CA ARG A 68 1.16 -7.63 28.79
C ARG A 68 0.13 -8.12 29.81
N THR A 69 -1.00 -7.44 29.97
CA THR A 69 -2.08 -7.84 30.90
C THR A 69 -2.95 -8.98 30.36
N SER A 70 -3.14 -9.04 29.03
CA SER A 70 -3.98 -10.06 28.38
C SER A 70 -3.48 -11.50 28.51
N GLY A 71 -2.26 -11.74 29.00
CA GLY A 71 -1.66 -13.08 29.12
C GLY A 71 -1.33 -13.77 27.78
N ARG A 72 -1.73 -13.18 26.63
CA ARG A 72 -1.47 -13.71 25.27
C ARG A 72 0.02 -13.76 24.93
N PHE A 73 0.83 -12.97 25.63
CA PHE A 73 2.29 -12.96 25.55
C PHE A 73 2.88 -13.54 26.84
N LYS A 74 3.12 -14.86 26.89
CA LYS A 74 3.77 -15.51 28.04
C LYS A 74 5.19 -14.95 28.24
N ARG A 75 5.38 -14.13 29.29
CA ARG A 75 6.64 -13.40 29.60
C ARG A 75 7.91 -14.24 29.41
N GLY A 76 7.88 -15.52 29.80
CA GLY A 76 9.01 -16.44 29.70
C GLY A 76 9.38 -16.93 28.29
N LYS A 77 8.63 -16.62 27.23
CA LYS A 77 9.03 -16.92 25.83
C LYS A 77 9.46 -15.68 25.05
N PHE A 78 9.08 -14.49 25.53
CA PHE A 78 9.23 -13.22 24.80
C PHE A 78 10.20 -12.26 25.46
N SER A 79 10.65 -12.53 26.69
CA SER A 79 11.76 -11.79 27.29
C SER A 79 13.07 -12.01 26.54
N GLY A 80 13.12 -13.03 25.66
CA GLY A 80 14.27 -13.49 24.85
C GLY A 80 15.54 -13.86 25.63
N LEU A 81 15.52 -13.66 26.96
CA LEU A 81 16.61 -14.02 27.86
C LEU A 81 16.98 -15.48 27.66
N LYS A 82 18.21 -15.72 27.21
CA LYS A 82 18.85 -17.03 27.18
C LYS A 82 18.85 -17.60 28.62
N ARG A 83 18.99 -18.92 28.73
CA ARG A 83 19.00 -19.60 30.03
C ARG A 83 20.08 -19.00 30.96
N ASP A 84 21.19 -18.56 30.37
CA ASP A 84 22.33 -17.97 31.06
C ASP A 84 22.05 -16.53 31.52
N GLU A 85 21.43 -15.70 30.66
CA GLU A 85 21.00 -14.34 31.02
C GLU A 85 19.92 -14.34 32.12
N ARG A 86 19.05 -15.37 32.18
CA ARG A 86 18.13 -15.54 33.32
C ARG A 86 18.84 -15.90 34.62
N ARG A 87 19.97 -16.60 34.51
CA ARG A 87 20.79 -16.98 35.67
C ARG A 87 21.50 -15.74 36.22
N GLU A 88 22.04 -14.91 35.34
CA GLU A 88 22.64 -13.61 35.69
C GLU A 88 21.62 -12.65 36.30
N GLN A 89 20.41 -12.57 35.73
CA GLN A 89 19.33 -11.75 36.29
C GLN A 89 18.96 -12.18 37.72
N ARG A 90 18.88 -13.49 37.98
CA ARG A 90 18.62 -14.03 39.34
C ARG A 90 19.79 -13.81 40.30
N ALA A 91 21.00 -13.67 39.76
CA ALA A 91 22.20 -13.33 40.51
C ALA A 91 22.35 -11.80 40.73
N GLY A 92 21.37 -10.99 40.32
CA GLY A 92 21.40 -9.53 40.48
C GLY A 92 22.22 -8.79 39.41
N GLY A 93 22.68 -9.48 38.37
CA GLY A 93 23.36 -8.86 37.24
C GLY A 93 22.42 -7.97 36.42
N VAL A 94 22.91 -6.81 36.01
CA VAL A 94 22.19 -5.89 35.11
C VAL A 94 22.18 -6.51 33.72
N VAL A 95 21.14 -7.29 33.42
CA VAL A 95 20.94 -7.79 32.06
C VAL A 95 20.38 -6.66 31.20
N GLU A 96 21.09 -6.36 30.11
CA GLU A 96 20.75 -5.28 29.19
C GLU A 96 19.34 -5.51 28.61
N ARG A 97 18.45 -4.51 28.78
CA ARG A 97 16.99 -4.58 28.53
C ARG A 97 16.58 -4.68 27.05
N VAL A 98 17.46 -5.15 26.16
CA VAL A 98 17.30 -5.12 24.70
C VAL A 98 16.01 -5.82 24.23
N GLN A 99 15.49 -6.78 25.00
CA GLN A 99 14.29 -7.56 24.65
C GLN A 99 13.00 -7.19 25.41
N VAL A 100 13.08 -6.36 26.46
CA VAL A 100 11.87 -5.74 27.08
C VAL A 100 11.12 -4.87 26.06
N ASP A 101 11.85 -4.44 25.03
CA ASP A 101 11.45 -3.58 23.92
C ASP A 101 10.76 -4.33 22.77
N VAL A 102 10.80 -5.67 22.68
CA VAL A 102 10.20 -6.39 21.53
C VAL A 102 8.67 -6.22 21.49
N ILE A 103 8.01 -6.19 22.65
CA ILE A 103 6.55 -5.95 22.73
C ILE A 103 6.24 -4.51 22.33
N GLU A 104 7.08 -3.54 22.69
CA GLU A 104 6.90 -2.14 22.34
C GLU A 104 7.18 -1.89 20.86
N ARG A 105 8.24 -2.47 20.29
CA ARG A 105 8.51 -2.50 18.85
C ARG A 105 7.40 -3.17 18.07
N PHE A 106 6.86 -4.28 18.60
CA PHE A 106 5.70 -4.93 18.02
C PHE A 106 4.47 -4.02 18.03
N ALA A 107 4.14 -3.42 19.18
CA ALA A 107 3.01 -2.51 19.31
C ALA A 107 3.16 -1.28 18.40
N LEU A 108 4.37 -0.72 18.30
CA LEU A 108 4.68 0.41 17.43
C LEU A 108 4.47 0.04 15.96
N ARG A 109 5.05 -1.10 15.52
CA ARG A 109 4.90 -1.57 14.15
C ARG A 109 3.45 -1.90 13.80
N LEU A 110 2.70 -2.43 14.77
CA LEU A 110 1.28 -2.75 14.61
C LEU A 110 0.44 -1.47 14.42
N ILE A 111 0.70 -0.43 15.23
CA ILE A 111 0.02 0.87 15.09
C ILE A 111 0.40 1.52 13.74
N ASP A 112 1.68 1.52 13.37
CA ASP A 112 2.14 2.06 12.09
C ASP A 112 1.42 1.38 10.91
N GLU A 113 1.34 0.05 10.91
CA GLU A 113 0.67 -0.70 9.86
C GLU A 113 -0.85 -0.49 9.84
N TRP A 114 -1.48 -0.37 11.02
CA TRP A 114 -2.91 -0.12 11.12
C TRP A 114 -3.31 1.30 10.69
N VAL A 115 -2.44 2.29 10.94
CA VAL A 115 -2.64 3.68 10.50
C VAL A 115 -2.37 3.81 9.00
N ASN A 116 -1.31 3.16 8.51
CA ASN A 116 -0.87 3.20 7.11
C ASN A 116 -1.34 1.95 6.34
N ASP A 117 -2.60 1.55 6.55
CA ASP A 117 -3.18 0.33 5.98
C ASP A 117 -3.60 0.48 4.52
N GLN A 118 -3.66 1.71 4.00
CA GLN A 118 -4.08 2.00 2.64
C GLN A 118 -2.98 1.71 1.62
N CYS A 119 -3.36 1.13 0.48
CA CYS A 119 -2.47 0.96 -0.65
C CYS A 119 -2.07 2.33 -1.23
N MET A 120 -0.76 2.58 -1.30
CA MET A 120 -0.17 3.84 -1.81
C MET A 120 -0.46 4.07 -3.29
N THR A 121 -0.67 3.01 -4.06
CA THR A 121 -0.83 3.10 -5.51
C THR A 121 -2.26 3.46 -5.90
N CYS A 122 -3.26 2.99 -5.15
CA CYS A 122 -4.67 3.27 -5.43
C CYS A 122 -5.37 4.13 -4.36
N ASP A 123 -4.64 4.67 -3.38
CA ASP A 123 -5.15 5.42 -2.21
C ASP A 123 -6.31 4.69 -1.51
N GLY A 124 -6.15 3.40 -1.23
CA GLY A 124 -7.22 2.64 -0.58
C GLY A 124 -8.39 2.19 -1.47
N ARG A 125 -8.46 2.62 -2.74
CA ARG A 125 -9.64 2.36 -3.60
C ARG A 125 -9.72 0.95 -4.18
N GLY A 126 -8.61 0.22 -4.23
CA GLY A 126 -8.49 -1.11 -4.85
C GLY A 126 -8.55 -1.12 -6.39
N VAL A 127 -8.96 -0.02 -7.02
CA VAL A 127 -9.13 0.05 -8.48
C VAL A 127 -8.60 1.36 -9.06
N PHE A 128 -8.03 1.27 -10.26
CA PHE A 128 -7.69 2.43 -11.08
C PHE A 128 -8.86 2.83 -11.98
N ARG A 129 -9.11 4.14 -12.08
CA ARG A 129 -10.11 4.69 -13.01
C ARG A 129 -9.55 4.98 -14.41
N ARG A 130 -8.23 5.05 -14.57
CA ARG A 130 -7.54 5.32 -15.84
C ARG A 130 -6.27 4.50 -15.92
N VAL A 131 -6.08 3.80 -17.04
CA VAL A 131 -4.83 3.11 -17.37
C VAL A 131 -3.82 4.19 -17.82
N PRO A 132 -2.52 4.08 -17.50
CA PRO A 132 -1.50 4.76 -18.29
C PRO A 132 -1.65 4.33 -19.76
N ASP A 133 -1.52 5.25 -20.72
CA ASP A 133 -1.64 4.93 -22.14
C ASP A 133 -0.77 3.71 -22.47
N GLN A 134 -1.40 2.65 -22.99
CA GLN A 134 -0.65 1.50 -23.45
C GLN A 134 0.29 1.96 -24.57
N PRO A 135 1.55 1.49 -24.60
CA PRO A 135 2.47 1.85 -25.66
C PRO A 135 1.87 1.41 -26.99
N VAL A 136 1.74 2.37 -27.91
CA VAL A 136 1.26 2.13 -29.27
C VAL A 136 2.16 1.09 -29.92
N ALA A 137 1.62 -0.11 -30.16
CA ALA A 137 2.37 -1.17 -30.80
C ALA A 137 2.63 -0.78 -32.27
N THR A 138 3.90 -0.75 -32.68
CA THR A 138 4.27 -0.57 -34.08
C THR A 138 4.48 -1.94 -34.72
N VAL A 139 3.84 -2.16 -35.86
CA VAL A 139 3.97 -3.41 -36.63
C VAL A 139 4.65 -3.10 -37.96
N ARG A 140 5.42 -4.05 -38.49
CA ARG A 140 6.01 -3.93 -39.82
C ARG A 140 4.92 -3.69 -40.85
N CYS A 141 5.11 -2.70 -41.72
CA CYS A 141 4.18 -2.43 -42.80
C CYS A 141 4.13 -3.64 -43.72
N LEU A 142 2.94 -4.21 -43.89
CA LEU A 142 2.72 -5.41 -44.71
C LEU A 142 2.96 -5.16 -46.20
N VAL A 143 2.79 -3.93 -46.66
CA VAL A 143 2.92 -3.55 -48.08
C VAL A 143 4.37 -3.45 -48.53
N CYS A 144 5.24 -2.83 -47.72
CA CYS A 144 6.68 -2.74 -48.03
C CYS A 144 7.54 -3.75 -47.24
N ALA A 145 6.91 -4.64 -46.47
CA ALA A 145 7.55 -5.62 -45.60
C ALA A 145 8.65 -5.02 -44.67
N GLY A 146 8.48 -3.77 -44.23
CA GLY A 146 9.48 -3.09 -43.40
C GLY A 146 10.49 -2.21 -44.14
N ARG A 147 10.52 -2.24 -45.48
CA ARG A 147 11.55 -1.54 -46.28
C ARG A 147 11.28 -0.05 -46.48
N GLY A 148 10.06 0.42 -46.22
CA GLY A 148 9.64 1.80 -46.42
C GLY A 148 9.49 2.22 -47.89
N LYS A 149 9.95 1.40 -48.85
CA LYS A 149 9.87 1.66 -50.27
C LYS A 149 9.24 0.48 -51.02
N ILE A 150 8.57 0.78 -52.12
CA ILE A 150 7.97 -0.22 -53.04
C ILE A 150 8.60 -0.05 -54.43
N CYS A 151 8.83 -1.16 -55.12
CA CYS A 151 9.34 -1.14 -56.49
C CYS A 151 8.18 -0.83 -57.43
N VAL A 152 8.25 0.29 -58.16
CA VAL A 152 7.17 0.73 -59.07
C VAL A 152 7.44 0.36 -60.51
N ALA A 153 8.72 0.30 -60.90
CA ALA A 153 9.14 -0.15 -62.22
C ALA A 153 10.37 -1.07 -62.10
N GLU A 154 10.35 -2.18 -62.83
CA GLU A 154 11.50 -3.04 -63.04
C GLU A 154 11.72 -3.19 -64.54
N GLU A 155 12.82 -2.63 -65.04
CA GLU A 155 13.21 -2.74 -66.44
C GLU A 155 14.49 -3.56 -66.55
N ARG A 156 14.55 -4.45 -67.54
CA ARG A 156 15.76 -5.21 -67.85
C ARG A 156 16.42 -4.56 -69.03
N ILE A 157 17.62 -4.03 -68.84
CA ILE A 157 18.39 -3.36 -69.88
C ILE A 157 18.99 -4.44 -70.77
N PRO A 158 18.43 -4.70 -71.97
CA PRO A 158 18.75 -5.90 -72.74
C PRO A 158 20.14 -5.89 -73.33
N PHE A 159 20.81 -4.74 -73.38
CA PHE A 159 22.12 -4.58 -74.02
C PHE A 159 23.27 -4.49 -73.01
N PHE A 160 22.98 -4.41 -71.72
CA PHE A 160 23.99 -4.34 -70.67
C PHE A 160 24.05 -5.67 -69.91
N HIS A 161 24.90 -6.60 -70.36
CA HIS A 161 25.04 -7.94 -69.77
C HIS A 161 26.24 -8.00 -68.83
N GLY A 162 25.97 -8.24 -67.54
CA GLY A 162 27.01 -8.63 -66.58
C GLY A 162 27.21 -10.16 -66.54
N ARG A 163 28.02 -10.65 -65.60
CA ARG A 163 28.26 -12.10 -65.38
C ARG A 163 26.99 -12.92 -65.05
N ASN A 164 25.91 -12.26 -64.61
CA ASN A 164 24.68 -12.90 -64.14
C ASN A 164 23.42 -12.52 -64.96
N GLY A 165 23.58 -12.07 -66.21
CA GLY A 165 22.47 -11.70 -67.11
C GLY A 165 22.29 -10.18 -67.31
N PRO A 166 21.21 -9.75 -68.00
CA PRO A 166 20.94 -8.33 -68.28
C PRO A 166 20.74 -7.54 -66.99
N LEU A 167 21.30 -6.33 -66.94
CA LEU A 167 21.18 -5.42 -65.80
C LEU A 167 19.72 -5.09 -65.54
N VAL A 168 19.28 -5.26 -64.29
CA VAL A 168 17.92 -4.95 -63.86
C VAL A 168 17.92 -3.56 -63.21
N PHE A 169 17.29 -2.59 -63.86
CA PHE A 169 17.01 -1.28 -63.29
C PHE A 169 15.71 -1.34 -62.51
N ARG A 170 15.72 -0.84 -61.27
CA ARG A 170 14.56 -0.83 -60.38
C ARG A 170 14.30 0.55 -59.81
N GLU A 171 13.16 1.11 -60.15
CA GLU A 171 12.70 2.36 -59.58
C GLU A 171 11.87 2.10 -58.32
N HIS A 172 12.21 2.82 -57.25
CA HIS A 172 11.58 2.65 -55.94
C HIS A 172 10.97 3.96 -55.47
N GLU A 173 9.69 3.91 -55.11
CA GLU A 173 8.98 5.03 -54.49
C GLU A 173 8.72 4.77 -53.01
N GLY A 174 8.41 5.84 -52.28
CA GLY A 174 8.00 5.76 -50.89
C GLY A 174 6.69 4.97 -50.75
N CYS A 175 6.63 4.05 -49.79
CA CYS A 175 5.41 3.30 -49.54
C CYS A 175 4.31 4.23 -49.03
N SER A 176 3.20 4.34 -49.77
CA SER A 176 2.06 5.21 -49.47
C SER A 176 1.37 4.89 -48.14
N VAL A 177 1.41 3.64 -47.70
CA VAL A 177 0.72 3.16 -46.49
C VAL A 177 1.48 3.49 -45.21
N CYS A 178 2.82 3.44 -45.23
CA CYS A 178 3.64 3.77 -44.06
C CYS A 178 4.37 5.12 -44.18
N GLY A 179 4.16 5.87 -45.27
CA GLY A 179 4.82 7.14 -45.54
C GLY A 179 6.34 7.03 -45.56
N GLY A 180 6.90 5.89 -45.97
CA GLY A 180 8.36 5.67 -45.97
C GLY A 180 8.94 5.10 -44.66
N MET A 181 8.16 4.96 -43.59
CA MET A 181 8.69 4.57 -42.27
C MET A 181 8.93 3.06 -42.11
N GLY A 182 8.40 2.23 -43.02
CA GLY A 182 8.49 0.76 -42.92
C GLY A 182 7.62 0.14 -41.81
N ARG A 183 6.95 0.95 -41.00
CA ARG A 183 6.09 0.52 -39.89
C ARG A 183 4.79 1.31 -39.87
N VAL A 184 3.73 0.67 -39.40
CA VAL A 184 2.43 1.30 -39.18
C VAL A 184 2.10 1.23 -37.70
N MET A 185 1.50 2.30 -37.18
CA MET A 185 0.97 2.30 -35.82
C MET A 185 -0.33 1.51 -35.82
N MET A 186 -0.41 0.46 -35.01
CA MET A 186 -1.70 -0.16 -34.75
C MET A 186 -2.37 0.61 -33.62
N ALA A 187 -3.60 1.08 -33.87
CA ALA A 187 -4.44 1.54 -32.78
C ALA A 187 -4.55 0.40 -31.75
N PRO A 188 -4.38 0.67 -30.45
CA PRO A 188 -4.52 -0.37 -29.45
C PRO A 188 -5.88 -1.03 -29.59
N ALA A 189 -5.90 -2.37 -29.56
CA ALA A 189 -7.14 -3.15 -29.58
C ALA A 189 -7.99 -2.69 -28.39
N ALA A 190 -9.12 -2.02 -28.69
CA ALA A 190 -10.12 -1.50 -27.78
C ALA A 190 -9.60 -1.04 -26.40
N SER A 191 -9.57 0.28 -26.15
CA SER A 191 -9.40 0.76 -24.78
C SER A 191 -10.43 0.06 -23.89
N VAL A 192 -9.95 -0.81 -23.00
CA VAL A 192 -10.79 -1.46 -22.02
C VAL A 192 -11.21 -0.34 -21.07
N LYS A 193 -12.32 0.33 -21.40
CA LYS A 193 -12.99 1.29 -20.53
C LYS A 193 -13.58 0.50 -19.37
N GLY A 194 -12.73 0.13 -18.42
CA GLY A 194 -13.06 -0.70 -17.28
C GLY A 194 -12.32 -0.24 -16.03
N ARG A 195 -12.89 -0.52 -14.87
CA ARG A 195 -12.17 -0.38 -13.60
C ARG A 195 -11.12 -1.48 -13.58
N HIS A 196 -9.84 -1.10 -13.57
CA HIS A 196 -8.76 -2.08 -13.45
C HIS A 196 -8.47 -2.33 -11.99
N ILE A 197 -8.40 -3.60 -11.62
CA ILE A 197 -7.96 -4.03 -10.29
C ILE A 197 -6.51 -3.55 -10.10
N CYS A 198 -6.24 -2.90 -8.97
CA CYS A 198 -4.90 -2.46 -8.66
C CYS A 198 -3.96 -3.66 -8.54
N SER A 199 -2.87 -3.68 -9.32
CA SER A 199 -1.87 -4.76 -9.34
C SER A 199 -1.22 -4.97 -7.98
N ASP A 200 -1.01 -3.88 -7.24
CA ASP A 200 -0.16 -3.89 -6.04
C ASP A 200 -0.92 -4.41 -4.81
N CYS A 201 -2.21 -4.12 -4.71
CA CYS A 201 -3.07 -4.62 -3.64
C CYS A 201 -4.04 -5.72 -4.06
N GLY A 202 -4.03 -6.13 -5.34
CA GLY A 202 -4.93 -7.12 -5.90
C GLY A 202 -6.42 -6.77 -5.74
N GLY A 203 -6.77 -5.49 -5.64
CA GLY A 203 -8.15 -5.06 -5.44
C GLY A 203 -8.58 -4.86 -4.00
N THR A 204 -7.77 -5.25 -3.02
CA THR A 204 -8.13 -5.14 -1.60
C THR A 204 -8.15 -3.69 -1.09
N GLY A 205 -7.46 -2.79 -1.78
CA GLY A 205 -7.23 -1.42 -1.32
C GLY A 205 -6.26 -1.34 -0.14
N LYS A 206 -5.80 -2.47 0.43
CA LYS A 206 -4.89 -2.50 1.56
C LYS A 206 -3.44 -2.60 1.12
N ARG A 207 -2.53 -2.04 1.92
CA ARG A 207 -1.09 -2.16 1.70
C ARG A 207 -0.69 -3.65 1.79
N PRO A 208 0.13 -4.16 0.86
CA PRO A 208 0.63 -5.52 0.96
C PRO A 208 1.49 -5.69 2.23
N ILE A 209 1.39 -6.88 2.84
CA ILE A 209 2.13 -7.22 4.05
C ILE A 209 3.60 -7.47 3.69
N ASP A 210 4.50 -6.72 4.33
CA ASP A 210 5.95 -6.93 4.23
C ASP A 210 6.47 -7.63 5.49
N ASP A 211 6.57 -8.95 5.40
CA ASP A 211 7.11 -9.81 6.47
C ASP A 211 8.56 -9.49 6.83
N ALA A 212 9.38 -9.06 5.85
CA ALA A 212 10.78 -8.77 6.07
C ALA A 212 10.93 -7.47 6.88
N ALA A 213 10.17 -6.43 6.51
CA ALA A 213 10.12 -5.19 7.29
C ALA A 213 9.57 -5.41 8.70
N ARG A 214 8.55 -6.27 8.87
CA ARG A 214 8.04 -6.64 10.20
C ARG A 214 9.08 -7.36 11.04
N ALA A 215 9.82 -8.32 10.46
CA ALA A 215 10.89 -9.03 11.16
C ALA A 215 12.02 -8.09 11.58
N GLN A 216 12.43 -7.18 10.69
CA GLN A 216 13.43 -6.15 10.96
C GLN A 216 12.99 -5.20 12.09
N ALA A 217 11.74 -4.74 12.07
CA ALA A 217 11.19 -3.86 13.11
C ALA A 217 11.21 -4.51 14.50
N LEU A 218 11.03 -5.83 14.57
CA LEU A 218 11.13 -6.59 15.82
C LEU A 218 12.57 -6.91 16.24
N GLY A 219 13.54 -6.80 15.33
CA GLY A 219 14.91 -7.25 15.55
C GLY A 219 15.05 -8.77 15.60
N VAL A 220 14.19 -9.52 14.89
CA VAL A 220 14.22 -11.00 14.84
C VAL A 220 14.50 -11.48 13.42
N THR A 221 14.95 -12.73 13.29
CA THR A 221 15.17 -13.34 11.97
C THR A 221 13.83 -13.59 11.25
N LEU A 222 13.82 -13.57 9.91
CA LEU A 222 12.61 -13.83 9.11
C LEU A 222 12.01 -15.21 9.40
N LYS A 223 12.85 -16.21 9.65
CA LYS A 223 12.41 -17.58 10.00
C LYS A 223 11.70 -17.60 11.36
N GLU A 224 12.26 -16.90 12.34
CA GLU A 224 11.64 -16.77 13.67
C GLU A 224 10.35 -15.96 13.63
N TYR A 225 10.33 -14.88 12.84
CA TYR A 225 9.14 -14.08 12.59
C TYR A 225 7.98 -14.93 12.05
N ARG A 226 8.21 -15.66 10.95
CA ARG A 226 7.18 -16.48 10.31
C ARG A 226 6.62 -17.56 11.24
N ARG A 227 7.48 -18.12 12.11
CA ARG A 227 7.10 -19.19 13.05
C ARG A 227 6.30 -18.67 14.25
N ASN A 228 6.70 -17.53 14.82
CA ASN A 228 6.23 -17.11 16.14
C ASN A 228 5.38 -15.83 16.15
N TRP A 229 5.51 -14.98 15.13
CA TRP A 229 5.00 -13.60 15.13
C TRP A 229 3.97 -13.30 14.04
N SER A 230 4.02 -13.98 12.88
CA SER A 230 3.12 -13.76 11.74
C SER A 230 1.63 -13.75 12.12
N TRP A 231 1.16 -14.81 12.78
CA TRP A 231 -0.22 -14.94 13.24
C TRP A 231 -0.57 -13.92 14.33
N ARG A 232 0.39 -13.52 15.17
CA ARG A 232 0.17 -12.50 16.21
C ARG A 232 -0.12 -11.13 15.62
N PHE A 233 0.55 -10.77 14.52
CA PHE A 233 0.24 -9.55 13.79
C PHE A 233 -1.21 -9.58 13.30
N HIS A 234 -1.64 -10.68 12.69
CA HIS A 234 -3.00 -10.84 12.22
C HIS A 234 -4.04 -10.68 13.35
N ASP A 235 -3.86 -11.43 14.45
CA ASP A 235 -4.76 -11.38 15.60
C ASP A 235 -4.84 -9.98 16.24
N MET A 236 -3.70 -9.32 16.37
CA MET A 236 -3.62 -8.02 17.03
C MET A 236 -4.13 -6.89 16.14
N LEU A 237 -3.97 -6.98 14.82
CA LEU A 237 -4.61 -6.07 13.87
C LEU A 237 -6.13 -6.23 13.93
N GLY A 238 -6.64 -7.47 13.96
CA GLY A 238 -8.06 -7.73 14.16
C GLY A 238 -8.60 -7.18 15.49
N LEU A 239 -7.79 -7.21 16.55
CA LEU A 239 -8.15 -6.57 17.82
C LEU A 239 -8.23 -5.05 17.69
N LEU A 240 -7.28 -4.40 17.00
CA LEU A 240 -7.35 -2.95 16.78
C LEU A 240 -8.59 -2.56 15.97
N ASP A 241 -8.93 -3.33 14.94
CA ASP A 241 -10.16 -3.14 14.16
C ASP A 241 -11.42 -3.31 15.02
N ALA A 242 -11.44 -4.28 15.94
CA ALA A 242 -12.55 -4.45 16.88
C ALA A 242 -12.66 -3.30 17.89
N VAL A 243 -11.53 -2.79 18.40
CA VAL A 243 -11.52 -1.61 19.28
C VAL A 243 -12.05 -0.39 18.54
N ASP A 244 -11.58 -0.15 17.32
CA ASP A 244 -12.03 0.97 16.47
C ASP A 244 -13.53 0.85 16.08
N GLY A 245 -14.00 -0.36 15.79
CA GLY A 245 -15.41 -0.67 15.57
C GLY A 245 -16.26 -0.36 16.82
N SER A 246 -15.81 -0.80 18.00
CA SER A 246 -16.50 -0.50 19.27
C SER A 246 -16.60 1.00 19.54
N VAL A 247 -15.55 1.78 19.24
CA VAL A 247 -15.59 3.24 19.38
C VAL A 247 -16.63 3.85 18.45
N SER A 248 -16.64 3.40 17.20
CA SER A 248 -17.61 3.85 16.20
C SER A 248 -19.05 3.54 16.63
N ASP A 249 -19.30 2.38 17.22
CA ASP A 249 -20.61 2.00 17.73
C ASP A 249 -21.02 2.80 18.98
N THR A 250 -20.10 3.05 19.92
CA THR A 250 -20.34 3.95 21.06
C THR A 250 -20.71 5.35 20.58
N MET A 251 -19.96 5.89 19.61
CA MET A 251 -20.26 7.20 19.03
C MET A 251 -21.62 7.22 18.34
N ARG A 252 -21.98 6.17 17.60
CA ARG A 252 -23.31 6.07 16.96
C ARG A 252 -24.45 6.04 17.97
N ARG A 253 -24.29 5.35 19.10
CA ARG A 253 -25.31 5.29 20.16
C ARG A 253 -25.52 6.68 20.77
N GLN A 254 -24.42 7.34 21.16
CA GLN A 254 -24.45 8.66 21.79
C GLN A 254 -24.87 9.80 20.85
N LEU A 255 -24.83 9.60 19.53
CA LEU A 255 -25.30 10.59 18.55
C LEU A 255 -26.76 10.36 18.09
N ARG A 256 -27.38 9.25 18.51
CA ARG A 256 -28.80 8.93 18.23
C ARG A 256 -29.73 9.27 19.40
N GLU A 257 -29.16 9.41 20.59
CA GLU A 257 -29.78 10.01 21.78
C GLU A 257 -29.66 11.53 21.72
#